data_AF-A0A7S0N6U8-F1
#
_entry.id   AF-A0A7S0N6U8-F1
#
_cell.length_a   1.000
_cell.length_b   1.000
_cell.length_c   1.000
_cell.angle_alpha   90.00
_cell.angle_beta   90.00
_cell.angle_gamma   90.00
#
_symmetry.space_group_name_H-M   'P 1'
#
loop_
_entity.id
_entity.type
_entity.pdbx_description
1 polymer ?
#
loop_
_entity_poly.entity_id
_entity_poly.type
_entity_poly.pdbx_seq_one_letter_code
_entity_poly.pdbx_strand_id
1 'polypeptide(L)'
;AVLQPEEEMALEVSVFLDEAQKFKDVLNILVIEGEDTSVPLTAVGTGTTIVCADPSATESPFGCQFTCKPFETEVVLQNMGRKAQTLNWVNPKMADKIARLNKAKQQGPALAKAIEAEQVVFSISPERCILRPKESLAFTIRGY
;
A
#
# COMPACT_ATOMS: atom_id res chain seq x y z
N ALA A 1 -14.84 14.96 35.74
CA ALA A 1 -15.24 16.38 35.86
C ALA A 1 -16.49 16.45 36.73
N VAL A 2 -16.75 17.58 37.38
CA VAL A 2 -18.00 17.82 38.12
C VAL A 2 -18.79 18.84 37.31
N LEU A 3 -20.02 18.50 36.93
CA LEU A 3 -20.93 19.39 36.22
C LEU A 3 -21.91 20.00 37.21
N GLN A 4 -22.15 21.30 37.09
CA GLN A 4 -23.25 21.96 37.78
C GLN A 4 -24.59 21.58 37.14
N PRO A 5 -25.72 21.82 37.84
CA PRO A 5 -27.03 21.66 37.22
C PRO A 5 -27.13 22.43 35.90
N GLU A 6 -27.65 21.77 34.87
CA GLU A 6 -27.81 22.31 33.51
C GLU A 6 -26.50 22.65 32.77
N GLU A 7 -25.35 22.26 33.32
CA GLU A 7 -24.06 22.45 32.64
C GLU A 7 -23.81 21.33 31.61
N GLU A 8 -23.26 21.72 30.46
CA GLU A 8 -22.85 20.81 29.39
C GLU A 8 -21.33 20.78 29.27
N MET A 9 -20.79 19.61 28.94
CA MET A 9 -19.36 19.43 28.66
C MET A 9 -19.17 18.62 27.39
N ALA A 10 -18.35 19.15 26.48
CA ALA A 10 -17.93 18.42 25.29
C ALA A 10 -16.84 17.41 25.66
N LEU A 11 -17.00 16.16 25.20
CA LEU A 11 -15.98 15.12 25.29
C LEU A 11 -15.36 14.93 23.91
N GLU A 12 -14.05 15.17 23.80
CA GLU A 12 -13.30 14.85 22.58
C GLU A 12 -12.83 13.39 22.63
N VAL A 13 -13.18 12.63 21.60
CA VAL A 13 -12.75 11.23 21.44
C VAL A 13 -11.87 11.15 20.20
N SER A 14 -10.57 10.95 20.41
CA SER A 14 -9.59 10.73 19.33
C SER A 14 -9.31 9.25 19.16
N VAL A 15 -9.04 8.83 17.93
CA VAL A 15 -8.71 7.44 17.60
C VAL A 15 -7.42 7.39 16.78
N PHE A 16 -6.54 6.45 17.13
CA PHE A 16 -5.35 6.14 16.35
C PHE A 16 -5.47 4.72 15.81
N LEU A 17 -5.79 4.59 14.52
CA LEU A 17 -6.01 3.30 13.88
C LEU A 17 -4.75 2.87 13.14
N ASP A 18 -4.30 1.65 13.42
CA ASP A 18 -3.10 1.04 12.84
C ASP A 18 -3.43 0.03 11.72
N GLU A 19 -4.71 -0.11 11.37
CA GLU A 19 -5.17 -1.07 10.36
C GLU A 19 -6.37 -0.51 9.59
N ALA A 20 -6.49 -0.90 8.32
CA ALA A 20 -7.63 -0.54 7.47
C ALA A 20 -8.83 -1.49 7.70
N GLN A 21 -9.18 -1.71 8.97
CA GLN A 21 -10.28 -2.58 9.39
C GLN A 21 -11.27 -1.80 10.27
N LYS A 22 -12.51 -2.29 10.34
CA LYS A 22 -13.50 -1.81 11.29
C LYS A 22 -13.11 -2.17 12.73
N PHE A 23 -12.96 -1.14 13.56
CA PHE A 23 -12.81 -1.22 15.01
C PHE A 23 -14.14 -0.90 15.68
N LYS A 24 -14.41 -1.59 16.78
CA LYS A 24 -15.56 -1.37 17.64
C LYS A 24 -15.06 -1.22 19.06
N ASP A 25 -15.60 -0.25 19.77
CA ASP A 25 -15.32 -0.04 21.19
C ASP A 25 -16.59 0.47 21.88
N VAL A 26 -16.55 0.59 23.20
CA VAL A 26 -17.64 1.15 24.00
C VAL A 26 -17.06 2.15 24.99
N LEU A 27 -17.49 3.40 24.86
CA LEU A 27 -17.22 4.43 25.87
C LEU A 27 -18.20 4.26 27.02
N ASN A 28 -17.69 3.93 28.20
CA ASN A 28 -18.48 3.84 29.42
C ASN A 28 -18.36 5.14 30.21
N ILE A 29 -19.50 5.82 30.41
CA ILE A 29 -19.61 7.04 31.20
C ILE A 29 -20.18 6.64 32.56
N LEU A 30 -19.35 6.74 33.60
CA LEU A 30 -19.74 6.42 34.97
C LEU A 30 -20.21 7.69 35.68
N VAL A 31 -21.44 7.68 36.18
CA VAL A 31 -22.03 8.81 36.90
C VAL A 31 -22.13 8.47 38.37
N ILE A 32 -21.39 9.19 39.21
CA ILE A 32 -21.46 9.02 40.67
C ILE A 32 -22.87 9.38 41.13
N GLU A 33 -23.52 8.45 41.84
CA GLU A 33 -24.93 8.58 42.30
C GLU A 33 -25.96 8.68 41.15
N GLY A 34 -25.59 8.26 39.93
CA GLY A 34 -26.47 8.20 38.76
C GLY A 34 -26.42 6.86 38.03
N GLU A 35 -27.01 6.81 36.84
CA GLU A 35 -26.96 5.64 35.95
C GLU A 35 -25.77 5.73 35.00
N ASP A 36 -25.08 4.60 34.83
CA ASP A 36 -23.98 4.47 33.88
C ASP A 36 -24.51 4.44 32.44
N THR A 37 -23.82 5.15 31.54
CA THR A 37 -24.20 5.20 30.13
C THR A 37 -23.11 4.59 29.25
N SER A 38 -23.51 3.69 28.36
CA SER A 38 -22.62 3.06 27.37
C SER A 38 -22.86 3.63 25.98
N VAL A 39 -21.81 4.18 25.35
CA VAL A 39 -21.86 4.73 24.00
C VAL A 39 -21.03 3.83 23.06
N PRO A 40 -21.66 3.09 22.12
CA PRO A 40 -20.92 2.27 21.17
C PRO A 40 -20.17 3.15 20.16
N LEU A 41 -18.88 2.89 20.00
CA LEU A 41 -18.00 3.58 19.08
C LEU A 41 -17.62 2.67 17.92
N THR A 42 -17.55 3.23 16.71
CA THR A 42 -17.01 2.52 15.55
C THR A 42 -16.12 3.43 14.73
N ALA A 43 -14.98 2.90 14.29
CA ALA A 43 -14.06 3.61 13.42
C ALA A 43 -13.47 2.64 12.37
N VAL A 44 -13.01 3.16 11.25
CA VAL A 44 -12.38 2.38 10.18
C VAL A 44 -11.12 3.12 9.74
N GLY A 45 -9.98 2.44 9.81
CA GLY A 45 -8.73 3.01 9.29
C GLY A 45 -8.79 3.08 7.77
N THR A 46 -8.14 4.07 7.19
CA THR A 46 -8.06 4.24 5.73
C THR A 46 -6.61 4.12 5.27
N GLY A 47 -6.40 3.82 3.99
CA GLY A 47 -5.07 3.70 3.39
C GLY A 47 -4.49 2.29 3.44
N THR A 48 -3.17 2.21 3.37
CA THR A 48 -2.41 0.96 3.39
C THR A 48 -1.52 0.90 4.62
N THR A 49 -1.32 -0.29 5.15
CA THR A 49 -0.37 -0.54 6.23
C THR A 49 1.05 -0.81 5.71
N ILE A 50 1.24 -0.80 4.39
CA ILE A 50 2.54 -0.89 3.75
C ILE A 50 3.19 0.48 3.73
N VAL A 51 4.33 0.59 4.38
CA VAL A 51 5.11 1.82 4.45
C VAL A 51 6.42 1.63 3.71
N CYS A 52 6.91 2.72 3.09
CA CYS A 52 8.27 2.79 2.59
C CYS A 52 9.09 3.65 3.54
N ALA A 53 10.25 3.15 3.98
CA ALA A 53 11.12 3.87 4.90
C ALA A 53 11.78 5.09 4.23
N ASP A 54 11.92 5.07 2.90
CA ASP A 54 12.49 6.16 2.12
C ASP A 54 11.39 6.81 1.24
N PRO A 55 10.86 7.97 1.64
CA PRO A 55 9.86 8.70 0.85
C PRO A 55 10.40 9.17 -0.50
N SER A 56 11.73 9.37 -0.64
CA SER A 56 12.32 9.79 -1.92
C SER A 56 12.23 8.67 -2.97
N ALA A 57 12.16 7.42 -2.52
CA ALA A 57 11.99 6.26 -3.37
C ALA A 57 10.59 6.15 -4.02
N THR A 58 9.57 6.87 -3.52
CA THR A 58 8.21 6.77 -4.07
C THR A 58 7.95 7.69 -5.26
N GLU A 59 8.71 8.79 -5.41
CA GLU A 59 8.46 9.77 -6.49
C GLU A 59 9.49 9.69 -7.62
N SER A 60 10.77 9.46 -7.32
CA SER A 60 11.82 9.32 -8.34
C SER A 60 13.02 8.55 -7.79
N PRO A 61 12.95 7.21 -7.69
CA PRO A 61 13.99 6.41 -7.04
C PRO A 61 15.32 6.35 -7.82
N PHE A 62 15.36 6.95 -9.02
CA PHE A 62 16.51 6.87 -9.92
C PHE A 62 17.18 8.21 -10.19
N GLY A 63 16.51 9.35 -10.01
CA GLY A 63 17.06 10.66 -10.44
C GLY A 63 17.45 10.67 -11.93
N CYS A 64 18.56 11.34 -12.25
CA CYS A 64 19.09 11.43 -13.62
C CYS A 64 19.92 10.19 -13.98
N GLN A 65 19.49 9.43 -14.98
CA GLN A 65 20.17 8.22 -15.43
C GLN A 65 20.54 8.29 -16.92
N PHE A 66 21.67 7.68 -17.27
CA PHE A 66 22.10 7.55 -18.67
C PHE A 66 21.33 6.42 -19.35
N THR A 67 20.75 6.70 -20.52
CA THR A 67 19.93 5.73 -21.30
C THR A 67 20.72 4.62 -21.98
N CYS A 68 22.04 4.58 -21.80
CA CYS A 68 22.93 3.58 -22.39
C CYS A 68 23.57 2.65 -21.37
N LYS A 69 23.19 2.77 -20.09
CA LYS A 69 23.73 1.96 -19.01
C LYS A 69 22.59 1.41 -18.15
N PRO A 70 22.66 0.13 -17.76
CA PRO A 70 21.73 -0.39 -16.76
C PRO A 70 21.92 0.36 -15.46
N PHE A 71 20.81 0.59 -14.77
CA PHE A 71 20.79 1.19 -13.44
C PHE A 71 19.79 0.45 -12.57
N GLU A 72 20.07 0.39 -11.27
CA GLU A 72 19.20 -0.25 -10.30
C GLU A 72 19.14 0.55 -9.00
N THR A 73 18.01 0.42 -8.31
CA THR A 73 17.75 1.04 -7.02
C THR A 73 16.95 0.06 -6.17
N GLU A 74 17.03 0.22 -4.86
CA GLU A 74 16.39 -0.66 -3.89
C GLU A 74 15.34 0.11 -3.12
N VAL A 75 14.14 -0.45 -3.02
CA VAL A 75 13.05 0.12 -2.23
C VAL A 75 12.64 -0.90 -1.18
N VAL A 76 12.72 -0.49 0.09
CA VAL A 76 12.29 -1.33 1.20
C VAL A 76 10.86 -0.99 1.57
N LEU A 77 9.98 -1.99 1.45
CA LEU A 77 8.60 -1.90 1.92
C LEU A 77 8.44 -2.73 3.18
N GLN A 78 7.72 -2.17 4.16
CA GLN A 78 7.43 -2.82 5.43
C GLN A 78 5.93 -2.91 5.65
N ASN A 79 5.46 -4.06 6.13
CA ASN A 79 4.09 -4.22 6.57
C ASN A 79 3.96 -3.84 8.04
N MET A 80 3.43 -2.65 8.31
CA MET A 80 3.17 -2.16 9.67
C MET A 80 1.83 -2.64 10.24
N GLY A 81 1.03 -3.35 9.45
CA GLY A 81 -0.27 -3.88 9.85
C GLY A 81 -0.17 -5.16 10.68
N ARG A 82 -1.33 -5.72 11.00
CA ARG A 82 -1.44 -6.94 11.84
C ARG A 82 -1.71 -8.20 11.03
N LYS A 83 -1.97 -8.06 9.73
CA LYS A 83 -2.27 -9.15 8.81
C LYS A 83 -1.21 -9.26 7.73
N ALA A 84 -0.98 -10.47 7.23
CA ALA A 84 -0.15 -10.66 6.06
C ALA A 84 -0.80 -10.01 4.83
N GLN A 85 0.01 -9.34 4.00
CA GLN A 85 -0.44 -8.69 2.79
C GLN A 85 0.30 -9.24 1.58
N THR A 86 -0.43 -9.44 0.47
CA THR A 86 0.16 -9.87 -0.80
C THR A 86 0.48 -8.64 -1.63
N LEU A 87 1.75 -8.45 -1.97
CA LEU A 87 2.16 -7.45 -2.96
C LEU A 87 2.33 -8.11 -4.31
N ASN A 88 1.85 -7.42 -5.35
CA ASN A 88 1.96 -7.85 -6.73
C ASN A 88 2.24 -6.62 -7.60
N TRP A 89 3.44 -6.56 -8.15
CA TRP A 89 3.82 -5.51 -9.09
C TRP A 89 3.19 -5.79 -10.44
N VAL A 90 2.66 -4.75 -11.06
CA VAL A 90 2.08 -4.83 -12.41
C VAL A 90 2.77 -3.79 -13.26
N ASN A 91 3.40 -4.22 -14.34
CA ASN A 91 3.90 -3.33 -15.38
C ASN A 91 2.87 -3.30 -16.53
N PRO A 92 2.05 -2.24 -16.68
CA PRO A 92 0.99 -2.20 -17.67
C PRO A 92 1.51 -2.32 -19.10
N LYS A 93 2.69 -1.76 -19.40
CA LYS A 93 3.31 -1.86 -20.73
C LYS A 93 3.76 -3.28 -21.03
N MET A 94 4.28 -3.99 -20.02
CA MET A 94 4.63 -5.41 -20.16
C MET A 94 3.39 -6.27 -20.36
N ALA A 95 2.32 -6.01 -19.60
CA ALA A 95 1.05 -6.71 -19.75
C ALA A 95 0.43 -6.51 -21.15
N ASP A 96 0.42 -5.27 -21.66
CA ASP A 96 -0.06 -4.96 -23.01
C ASP A 96 0.81 -5.62 -24.09
N LYS A 97 2.14 -5.56 -23.93
CA LYS A 97 3.08 -6.25 -24.84
C LYS A 97 2.77 -7.75 -24.92
N ILE A 98 2.58 -8.41 -23.77
CA ILE A 98 2.23 -9.85 -23.72
C ILE A 98 0.89 -10.12 -24.42
N ALA A 99 -0.13 -9.29 -24.19
CA ALA A 99 -1.43 -9.43 -24.83
C ALA A 99 -1.35 -9.26 -26.36
N ARG A 100 -0.60 -8.27 -26.84
CA ARG A 100 -0.34 -8.03 -28.28
C ARG A 100 0.46 -9.17 -28.90
N LEU A 101 1.46 -9.70 -28.19
CA LEU A 101 2.28 -10.83 -28.64
C LEU A 101 1.42 -12.09 -28.84
N ASN A 102 0.50 -12.37 -27.91
CA ASN A 102 -0.39 -13.52 -28.01
C ASN A 102 -1.35 -13.44 -29.21
N LYS A 103 -1.85 -12.24 -29.54
CA LYS A 103 -2.66 -12.01 -30.75
C LYS A 103 -1.82 -12.14 -32.03
N ALA A 104 -0.61 -11.60 -32.03
CA ALA A 104 0.26 -11.63 -33.20
C ALA A 104 0.76 -13.03 -33.57
N LYS A 105 0.92 -13.93 -32.58
CA LYS A 105 1.23 -15.35 -32.83
C LYS A 105 0.19 -16.05 -33.70
N GLN A 106 -1.06 -15.57 -33.71
CA GLN A 106 -2.13 -16.09 -34.58
C GLN A 106 -2.16 -15.42 -35.97
N GLN A 107 -1.54 -14.24 -36.12
CA GLN A 107 -1.60 -13.42 -37.34
C GLN A 107 -0.35 -13.55 -38.22
N GLY A 108 0.78 -14.02 -37.67
CA GLY A 108 1.97 -14.38 -38.43
C GLY A 108 3.29 -14.10 -37.70
N PRO A 109 4.38 -14.79 -38.07
CA PRO A 109 5.66 -14.76 -37.33
C PRO A 109 6.38 -13.41 -37.40
N ALA A 110 6.22 -12.63 -38.48
CA ALA A 110 6.86 -11.33 -38.63
C ALA A 110 6.31 -10.29 -37.64
N LEU A 111 5.00 -10.29 -37.41
CA LEU A 111 4.35 -9.38 -36.46
C LEU A 111 4.69 -9.74 -35.01
N ALA A 112 4.73 -11.03 -34.68
CA ALA A 112 5.13 -11.50 -33.35
C ALA A 112 6.58 -11.09 -33.03
N LYS A 113 7.49 -11.23 -34.00
CA LYS A 113 8.91 -10.86 -33.85
C LYS A 113 9.11 -9.35 -33.68
N ALA A 114 8.31 -8.53 -34.34
CA ALA A 114 8.34 -7.07 -34.18
C ALA A 114 7.88 -6.63 -32.78
N ILE A 115 6.82 -7.23 -32.25
CA ILE A 115 6.33 -6.94 -30.90
C ILE A 115 7.31 -7.47 -29.84
N GLU A 116 7.92 -8.64 -30.07
CA GLU A 116 8.93 -9.19 -29.15
C GLU A 116 10.14 -8.26 -29.00
N ALA A 117 10.53 -7.58 -30.08
CA ALA A 117 11.61 -6.60 -30.10
C ALA A 117 11.29 -5.28 -29.38
N GLU A 118 10.04 -4.98 -29.02
CA GLU A 118 9.70 -3.79 -28.21
C GLU A 118 10.35 -3.90 -26.82
N GLN A 119 11.23 -2.97 -26.45
CA GLN A 119 11.89 -3.02 -25.13
C GLN A 119 10.96 -2.54 -24.01
N VAL A 120 10.87 -3.35 -22.95
CA VAL A 120 10.31 -2.92 -21.66
C VAL A 120 11.47 -2.43 -20.81
N VAL A 121 11.51 -1.13 -20.55
CA VAL A 121 12.65 -0.43 -19.96
C VAL A 121 12.82 -0.73 -18.47
N PHE A 122 11.74 -1.06 -17.75
CA PHE A 122 11.76 -1.22 -16.29
C PHE A 122 11.26 -2.59 -15.84
N SER A 123 11.89 -3.11 -14.79
CA SER A 123 11.50 -4.35 -14.10
C SER A 123 11.65 -4.20 -12.58
N ILE A 124 10.80 -4.90 -11.83
CA ILE A 124 10.83 -4.94 -10.35
C ILE A 124 10.95 -6.39 -9.92
N SER A 125 11.85 -6.68 -8.99
CA SER A 125 12.04 -8.01 -8.41
C SER A 125 12.07 -7.95 -6.88
N PRO A 126 11.37 -8.83 -6.16
CA PRO A 126 10.45 -9.85 -6.67
C PRO A 126 9.13 -9.24 -7.19
N GLU A 127 8.53 -9.84 -8.22
CA GLU A 127 7.24 -9.37 -8.81
C GLU A 127 6.06 -9.57 -7.86
N ARG A 128 6.10 -10.65 -7.06
CA ARG A 128 5.07 -10.98 -6.08
C ARG A 128 5.69 -11.47 -4.79
N CYS A 129 5.16 -11.02 -3.66
CA CYS A 129 5.53 -11.53 -2.36
C CYS A 129 4.35 -11.50 -1.39
N ILE A 130 4.53 -12.18 -0.26
CA ILE A 130 3.65 -12.06 0.90
C ILE A 130 4.49 -11.46 2.03
N LEU A 131 4.11 -10.27 2.50
CA LEU A 131 4.74 -9.62 3.65
C LEU A 131 3.91 -9.92 4.89
N ARG A 132 4.50 -10.64 5.84
CA ARG A 132 3.90 -10.91 7.16
C ARG A 132 3.88 -9.64 8.03
N PRO A 133 3.09 -9.62 9.11
CA PRO A 133 3.10 -8.50 10.04
C PRO A 133 4.52 -8.18 10.53
N LYS A 134 4.88 -6.89 10.46
CA LYS A 134 6.19 -6.33 10.84
C LYS A 134 7.38 -6.82 9.99
N GLU A 135 7.13 -7.54 8.91
CA GLU A 135 8.15 -7.95 7.95
C GLU A 135 8.47 -6.79 7.00
N SER A 136 9.73 -6.73 6.58
CA SER A 136 10.24 -5.82 5.56
C SER A 136 10.84 -6.63 4.42
N LEU A 137 10.63 -6.17 3.19
CA LEU A 137 11.22 -6.77 2.01
C LEU A 137 11.75 -5.67 1.09
N ALA A 138 12.95 -5.90 0.59
CA ALA A 138 13.55 -5.07 -0.42
C ALA A 138 13.11 -5.50 -1.83
N PHE A 139 12.81 -4.50 -2.65
CA PHE A 139 12.52 -4.65 -4.06
C PHE A 139 13.59 -3.96 -4.88
N THR A 140 14.21 -4.69 -5.80
CA THR A 140 15.14 -4.12 -6.77
C THR A 140 14.35 -3.65 -7.98
N ILE A 141 14.41 -2.35 -8.28
CA ILE A 141 13.88 -1.77 -9.50
C ILE A 141 15.07 -1.58 -10.44
N ARG A 142 15.01 -2.17 -11.64
CA ARG A 142 16.05 -2.10 -12.66
C ARG A 142 15.54 -1.42 -13.92
N GLY A 143 16.35 -0.51 -14.47
CA GLY A 143 16.16 0.15 -15.75
C GLY A 143 17.29 -0.11 -16.75
N TYR A 144 17.05 0.13 -18.04
CA TYR A 144 18.05 0.09 -19.12
C TYR A 144 17.87 1.22 -20.13
#